data_AF-A0A1C4VFV9-F1
#
_entry.id   AF-A0A1C4VFV9-F1
#
_cell.length_a   1.000
_cell.length_b   1.000
_cell.length_c   1.000
_cell.angle_alpha   90.00
_cell.angle_beta   90.00
_cell.angle_gamma   90.00
#
_symmetry.space_group_name_H-M   'P 1'
#
loop_
_entity.id
_entity.type
_entity.pdbx_description
1 polymer ?
#
loop_
_entity_poly.entity_id
_entity_poly.type
_entity_poly.pdbx_seq_one_letter_code
_entity_poly.pdbx_strand_id
1 'polypeptide(L)'
;MRDDGEFAQAVERLYAAFAHRPLPPDMTACEHCVDPADVALFARTPLRELTPDQLGTYLMNPGTWGDGTELPHLVPRLLEAYATGAMEHWLWPDAVTRRVGGQWLAWPAEERDAVEHFARVWWRLTLAMFPSVTPAWDLLTAVDVLWTAVGTSASPEVVAELTDAAEHAHLLRGSQVSR
;
A
#
# COMPACT_ATOMS: atom_id res chain seq x y z
N MET A 1 -13.63 11.17 14.60
CA MET A 1 -13.34 12.61 14.41
C MET A 1 -11.91 12.99 14.74
N ARG A 2 -11.30 12.58 15.86
CA ARG A 2 -9.86 12.84 16.10
C ARG A 2 -8.95 12.03 15.16
N ASP A 3 -9.42 10.86 14.73
CA ASP A 3 -8.62 9.91 13.95
C ASP A 3 -8.66 10.17 12.43
N ASP A 4 -9.75 10.79 11.93
CA ASP A 4 -9.88 11.17 10.51
C ASP A 4 -8.85 12.25 10.13
N GLY A 5 -8.55 13.17 11.06
CA GLY A 5 -7.53 14.21 10.87
C GLY A 5 -6.10 13.67 10.95
N GLU A 6 -5.85 12.63 11.74
CA GLU A 6 -4.54 11.95 11.81
C GLU A 6 -4.27 11.18 10.50
N PHE A 7 -5.29 10.47 9.98
CA PHE A 7 -5.20 9.80 8.69
C PHE A 7 -4.87 10.75 7.55
N ALA A 8 -5.63 11.85 7.43
CA ALA A 8 -5.40 12.83 6.37
C ALA A 8 -3.98 13.42 6.42
N GLN A 9 -3.46 13.71 7.61
CA GLN A 9 -2.08 14.18 7.77
C GLN A 9 -1.05 13.13 7.37
N ALA A 10 -1.29 11.85 7.70
CA ALA A 10 -0.41 10.76 7.30
C ALA A 10 -0.40 10.58 5.76
N VAL A 11 -1.56 10.72 5.10
CA VAL A 11 -1.67 10.75 3.64
C VAL A 11 -0.87 11.91 3.06
N GLU A 12 -1.07 13.14 3.55
CA GLU A 12 -0.33 14.30 3.04
C GLU A 12 1.18 14.18 3.21
N ARG A 13 1.64 13.64 4.35
CA ARG A 13 3.06 13.33 4.57
C ARG A 13 3.59 12.33 3.56
N LEU A 14 2.81 11.30 3.24
CA LEU A 14 3.17 10.30 2.23
C LEU A 14 3.30 10.95 0.85
N TYR A 15 2.33 11.76 0.42
CA TYR A 15 2.42 12.48 -0.86
C TYR A 15 3.61 13.45 -0.90
N ALA A 16 3.88 14.17 0.18
CA ALA A 16 5.01 15.10 0.25
C ALA A 16 6.37 14.39 0.08
N ALA A 17 6.57 13.26 0.77
CA ALA A 17 7.83 12.51 0.71
C ALA A 17 8.16 12.02 -0.70
N PHE A 18 7.15 11.65 -1.50
CA PHE A 18 7.33 11.17 -2.87
C PHE A 18 7.10 12.24 -3.95
N ALA A 19 6.80 13.48 -3.59
CA ALA A 19 6.50 14.55 -4.57
C ALA A 19 7.65 14.84 -5.54
N HIS A 20 8.89 14.52 -5.14
CA HIS A 20 10.08 14.69 -5.95
C HIS A 20 10.31 13.53 -6.94
N ARG A 21 9.54 12.44 -6.86
CA ARG A 21 9.62 11.29 -7.77
C ARG A 21 8.74 11.56 -9.00
N PRO A 22 9.31 11.80 -10.19
CA PRO A 22 8.51 12.00 -11.38
C PRO A 22 7.91 10.67 -11.87
N LEU A 23 6.78 10.74 -12.56
CA LEU A 23 6.35 9.64 -13.41
C LEU A 23 7.27 9.61 -14.66
N PRO A 24 7.89 8.48 -15.01
CA PRO A 24 8.66 8.37 -16.24
C PRO A 24 7.81 8.73 -17.47
N PRO A 25 8.31 9.57 -18.39
CA PRO A 25 7.55 9.96 -19.57
C PRO A 25 7.32 8.79 -20.54
N ASP A 26 8.25 7.84 -20.56
CA ASP A 26 8.26 6.70 -21.48
C ASP A 26 7.94 5.39 -20.74
N MET A 27 6.70 5.29 -20.25
CA MET A 27 6.17 4.03 -19.70
C MET A 27 5.89 3.05 -20.84
N THR A 28 6.91 2.29 -21.22
CA THR A 28 6.77 1.24 -22.23
C THR A 28 5.78 0.19 -21.74
N ALA A 29 4.83 -0.18 -22.59
CA ALA A 29 3.92 -1.27 -22.32
C ALA A 29 3.84 -2.22 -23.52
N CYS A 30 3.64 -3.51 -23.25
CA CYS A 30 3.36 -4.49 -24.28
C CYS A 30 1.97 -4.21 -24.87
N GLU A 31 1.91 -3.83 -26.15
CA GLU A 31 0.69 -3.51 -26.89
C GLU A 31 -0.32 -4.67 -26.98
N HIS A 32 0.14 -5.90 -26.73
CA HIS A 32 -0.72 -7.09 -26.69
C HIS A 32 -1.28 -7.37 -25.29
N CYS A 33 -0.75 -6.73 -24.25
CA CYS A 33 -1.13 -6.94 -22.85
C CYS A 33 -1.92 -5.77 -22.28
N VAL A 34 -1.62 -4.53 -22.73
CA VAL A 34 -2.24 -3.30 -22.24
C VAL A 34 -2.60 -2.43 -23.45
N ASP A 35 -3.80 -1.88 -23.45
CA ASP A 35 -4.22 -0.93 -24.48
C ASP A 35 -3.34 0.34 -24.39
N PRO A 36 -2.67 0.75 -25.49
CA PRO A 36 -1.89 1.99 -25.52
C PRO A 36 -2.70 3.24 -25.11
N ALA A 37 -4.01 3.26 -25.34
CA ALA A 37 -4.89 4.34 -24.91
C ALA A 37 -5.02 4.42 -23.38
N ASP A 38 -5.03 3.28 -22.69
CA ASP A 38 -5.05 3.21 -21.23
C ASP A 38 -3.72 3.69 -20.64
N VAL A 39 -2.60 3.32 -21.26
CA VAL A 39 -1.26 3.80 -20.88
C VAL A 39 -1.17 5.31 -21.02
N ALA A 40 -1.62 5.85 -22.16
CA ALA A 40 -1.62 7.28 -22.41
C ALA A 40 -2.59 8.05 -21.50
N LEU A 41 -3.72 7.46 -21.10
CA LEU A 41 -4.64 8.04 -20.13
C LEU A 41 -4.04 8.04 -18.73
N PHE A 42 -3.46 6.92 -18.31
CA PHE A 42 -2.79 6.80 -17.02
C PHE A 42 -1.68 7.85 -16.88
N ALA A 43 -0.79 7.97 -17.86
CA ALA A 43 0.36 8.86 -17.81
C ALA A 43 0.01 10.36 -17.71
N ARG A 44 -1.16 10.77 -18.21
CA ARG A 44 -1.63 12.16 -18.18
C ARG A 44 -2.60 12.46 -17.03
N THR A 45 -3.05 11.44 -16.31
CA THR A 45 -3.98 11.61 -15.18
C THR A 45 -3.17 12.07 -13.97
N PRO A 46 -3.57 13.16 -13.28
CA PRO A 46 -2.93 13.57 -12.04
C PRO A 46 -2.91 12.43 -11.02
N LEU A 47 -1.81 12.27 -10.26
CA LEU A 47 -1.63 11.14 -9.34
C LEU A 47 -2.82 10.90 -8.40
N ARG A 48 -3.40 11.98 -7.84
CA ARG A 48 -4.57 11.91 -6.95
C ARG A 48 -5.88 11.55 -7.63
N GLU A 49 -5.95 11.75 -8.95
CA GLU A 49 -7.13 11.46 -9.77
C GLU A 49 -7.09 10.06 -10.37
N LEU A 50 -5.96 9.34 -10.27
CA LEU A 50 -5.89 7.94 -10.69
C LEU A 50 -6.92 7.09 -9.95
N THR A 51 -7.77 6.41 -10.73
CA THR A 51 -8.84 5.56 -10.17
C THR A 51 -8.27 4.23 -9.68
N PRO A 52 -8.96 3.54 -8.76
CA PRO A 52 -8.59 2.19 -8.34
C PRO A 52 -8.43 1.21 -9.52
N ASP A 53 -9.30 1.29 -10.54
CA ASP A 53 -9.22 0.44 -11.73
C ASP A 53 -7.96 0.72 -12.56
N GLN A 54 -7.58 1.99 -12.71
CA GLN A 54 -6.34 2.37 -13.42
C GLN A 54 -5.11 1.82 -12.69
N LEU A 55 -5.06 1.99 -11.37
CA LEU A 55 -4.00 1.47 -10.52
C LEU A 55 -3.97 -0.06 -10.50
N GLY A 56 -5.14 -0.70 -10.44
CA GLY A 56 -5.31 -2.15 -10.50
C GLY A 56 -4.81 -2.73 -11.82
N THR A 57 -5.16 -2.10 -12.95
CA THR A 57 -4.67 -2.50 -14.28
C THR A 57 -3.14 -2.42 -14.36
N TYR A 58 -2.55 -1.34 -13.84
CA TYR A 58 -1.09 -1.22 -13.72
C TYR A 58 -0.49 -2.34 -12.84
N LEU A 59 -1.11 -2.62 -11.69
CA LEU A 59 -0.65 -3.66 -10.76
C LEU A 59 -0.68 -5.06 -11.37
N MET A 60 -1.68 -5.35 -12.21
CA MET A 60 -1.90 -6.66 -12.84
C MET A 60 -1.03 -6.91 -14.07
N ASN A 61 -0.26 -5.91 -14.53
CA ASN A 61 0.63 -6.01 -15.69
C ASN A 61 2.12 -5.84 -15.30
N PRO A 62 2.66 -6.65 -14.36
CA PRO A 62 4.07 -6.57 -14.00
C PRO A 62 4.96 -7.05 -15.15
N GLY A 63 6.03 -6.29 -15.46
CA GLY A 63 6.98 -6.62 -16.53
C GLY A 63 6.44 -6.40 -17.95
N THR A 64 5.17 -6.05 -18.09
CA THR A 64 4.54 -5.69 -19.37
C THR A 64 4.06 -4.24 -19.39
N TRP A 65 4.10 -3.52 -18.27
CA TRP A 65 3.83 -2.10 -18.18
C TRP A 65 4.83 -1.43 -17.23
N GLY A 66 5.67 -0.55 -17.79
CA GLY A 66 6.75 0.10 -17.08
C GLY A 66 7.93 -0.85 -16.81
N ASP A 67 9.00 -0.30 -16.26
CA ASP A 67 10.17 -1.06 -15.82
C ASP A 67 10.29 -1.11 -14.28
N GLY A 68 9.30 -0.54 -13.57
CA GLY A 68 9.24 -0.46 -12.13
C GLY A 68 9.78 0.85 -11.56
N THR A 69 10.47 1.68 -12.36
CA THR A 69 10.98 2.99 -11.91
C THR A 69 9.86 3.99 -11.63
N GLU A 70 8.67 3.75 -12.18
CA GLU A 70 7.46 4.51 -11.91
C GLU A 70 6.82 4.21 -10.54
N LEU A 71 7.13 3.05 -9.93
CA LEU A 71 6.45 2.61 -8.72
C LEU A 71 6.53 3.65 -7.58
N PRO A 72 7.71 4.23 -7.23
CA PRO A 72 7.79 5.23 -6.17
C PRO A 72 6.85 6.42 -6.38
N HIS A 73 6.63 6.88 -7.62
CA HIS A 73 5.68 7.95 -7.92
C HIS A 73 4.23 7.54 -7.55
N LEU A 74 3.89 6.27 -7.73
CA LEU A 74 2.55 5.74 -7.54
C LEU A 74 2.25 5.33 -6.08
N VAL A 75 3.28 5.15 -5.25
CA VAL A 75 3.17 4.67 -3.85
C VAL A 75 2.14 5.44 -3.01
N PRO A 76 2.13 6.79 -2.99
CA PRO A 76 1.18 7.52 -2.14
C PRO A 76 -0.26 7.18 -2.47
N ARG A 77 -0.57 7.13 -3.78
CA ARG A 77 -1.92 6.85 -4.26
C ARG A 77 -2.32 5.39 -4.06
N LEU A 78 -1.41 4.45 -4.29
CA LEU A 78 -1.64 3.02 -4.08
C LEU A 78 -1.97 2.71 -2.62
N LEU A 79 -1.19 3.26 -1.67
CA LEU A 79 -1.39 3.05 -0.24
C LEU A 79 -2.65 3.75 0.27
N GLU A 80 -2.93 4.98 -0.17
CA GLU A 80 -4.17 5.69 0.16
C GLU A 80 -5.41 4.94 -0.34
N ALA A 81 -5.43 4.52 -1.61
CA ALA A 81 -6.54 3.79 -2.21
C ALA A 81 -6.78 2.44 -1.51
N TYR A 82 -5.70 1.77 -1.08
CA TYR A 82 -5.80 0.54 -0.30
C TYR A 82 -6.39 0.82 1.09
N ALA A 83 -5.82 1.78 1.83
CA ALA A 83 -6.26 2.07 3.20
C ALA A 83 -7.71 2.58 3.30
N THR A 84 -8.20 3.22 2.24
CA THR A 84 -9.59 3.69 2.14
C THR A 84 -10.57 2.64 1.61
N GLY A 85 -10.10 1.42 1.31
CA GLY A 85 -10.93 0.33 0.78
C GLY A 85 -11.40 0.54 -0.64
N ALA A 86 -10.87 1.53 -1.36
CA ALA A 86 -11.23 1.80 -2.75
C ALA A 86 -10.73 0.69 -3.71
N MET A 87 -9.77 -0.11 -3.27
CA MET A 87 -9.24 -1.27 -4.01
C MET A 87 -10.08 -2.53 -3.75
N GLU A 88 -11.30 -2.57 -4.30
CA GLU A 88 -12.30 -3.60 -3.99
C GLU A 88 -11.98 -4.99 -4.59
N HIS A 89 -11.13 -5.07 -5.62
CA HIS A 89 -10.78 -6.36 -6.21
C HIS A 89 -9.79 -7.12 -5.31
N TRP A 90 -10.13 -8.37 -4.96
CA TRP A 90 -9.42 -9.21 -3.97
C TRP A 90 -7.91 -9.41 -4.21
N LEU A 91 -7.43 -9.29 -5.46
CA LEU A 91 -6.00 -9.41 -5.80
C LEU A 91 -5.19 -8.11 -5.60
N TRP A 92 -5.83 -6.94 -5.65
CA TRP A 92 -5.09 -5.67 -5.66
C TRP A 92 -4.38 -5.36 -4.33
N PRO A 93 -4.97 -5.62 -3.15
CA PRO A 93 -4.28 -5.51 -1.86
C PRO A 93 -2.93 -6.24 -1.78
N ASP A 94 -2.89 -7.52 -2.18
CA ASP A 94 -1.67 -8.33 -2.18
C ASP A 94 -0.67 -7.80 -3.22
N ALA A 95 -1.14 -7.39 -4.40
CA ALA A 95 -0.29 -6.82 -5.45
C ALA A 95 0.38 -5.50 -5.00
N VAL A 96 -0.35 -4.58 -4.35
CA VAL A 96 0.23 -3.35 -3.77
C VAL A 96 1.33 -3.70 -2.80
N THR A 97 1.01 -4.58 -1.84
CA THR A 97 1.91 -4.96 -0.75
C THR A 97 3.20 -5.56 -1.27
N ARG A 98 3.12 -6.51 -2.21
CA ARG A 98 4.31 -7.16 -2.80
C ARG A 98 5.17 -6.19 -3.59
N ARG A 99 4.56 -5.31 -4.41
CA ARG A 99 5.32 -4.34 -5.21
C ARG A 99 6.06 -3.34 -4.33
N VAL A 100 5.38 -2.77 -3.35
CA VAL A 100 5.97 -1.81 -2.40
C VAL A 100 7.03 -2.51 -1.55
N GLY A 101 6.70 -3.65 -0.94
CA GLY A 101 7.60 -4.43 -0.09
C GLY A 101 8.89 -4.87 -0.80
N GLY A 102 8.82 -5.16 -2.11
CA GLY A 102 9.97 -5.55 -2.91
C GLY A 102 10.99 -4.45 -3.21
N GLN A 103 10.65 -3.17 -2.99
CA GLN A 103 11.52 -2.04 -3.35
C GLN A 103 11.79 -1.06 -2.21
N TRP A 104 10.88 -0.97 -1.23
CA TRP A 104 10.86 0.16 -0.31
C TRP A 104 12.10 0.31 0.59
N LEU A 105 12.77 -0.80 0.92
CA LEU A 105 14.00 -0.77 1.70
C LEU A 105 15.15 0.00 1.03
N ALA A 106 15.18 0.01 -0.31
CA ALA A 106 16.18 0.74 -1.08
C ALA A 106 15.89 2.25 -1.16
N TRP A 107 14.73 2.70 -0.70
CA TRP A 107 14.35 4.11 -0.77
C TRP A 107 15.08 4.97 0.27
N PRO A 108 15.21 6.29 0.04
CA PRO A 108 15.71 7.24 1.02
C PRO A 108 14.97 7.15 2.37
N ALA A 109 15.66 7.53 3.45
CA ALA A 109 15.11 7.47 4.81
C ALA A 109 13.79 8.24 4.94
N GLU A 110 13.67 9.41 4.32
CA GLU A 110 12.45 10.23 4.34
C GLU A 110 11.23 9.50 3.77
N GLU A 111 11.40 8.77 2.67
CA GLU A 111 10.33 7.99 2.03
C GLU A 111 9.94 6.79 2.89
N ARG A 112 10.92 6.07 3.46
CA ARG A 112 10.67 4.94 4.36
C ARG A 112 9.93 5.40 5.62
N ASP A 113 10.38 6.49 6.24
CA ASP A 113 9.75 7.05 7.44
C ASP A 113 8.30 7.46 7.18
N ALA A 114 8.00 7.98 5.98
CA ALA A 114 6.64 8.34 5.59
C ALA A 114 5.74 7.10 5.43
N VAL A 115 6.23 6.04 4.79
CA VAL A 115 5.51 4.75 4.66
C VAL A 115 5.28 4.10 6.03
N GLU A 116 6.29 4.06 6.89
CA GLU A 116 6.15 3.52 8.25
C GLU A 116 5.14 4.31 9.08
N HIS A 117 5.23 5.63 9.05
CA HIS A 117 4.29 6.49 9.78
C HIS A 117 2.85 6.27 9.30
N PHE A 118 2.65 6.21 7.99
CA PHE A 118 1.35 5.90 7.39
C PHE A 118 0.82 4.55 7.85
N ALA A 119 1.64 3.49 7.80
CA ALA A 119 1.25 2.15 8.22
C ALA A 119 0.84 2.10 9.71
N ARG A 120 1.56 2.81 10.60
CA ARG A 120 1.20 2.91 12.04
C ARG A 120 -0.16 3.57 12.26
N VAL A 121 -0.42 4.67 11.55
CA VAL A 121 -1.70 5.39 11.65
C VAL A 121 -2.83 4.51 11.11
N TRP A 122 -2.64 3.89 9.95
CA TRP A 122 -3.62 2.99 9.36
C TRP A 122 -3.93 1.77 10.24
N TRP A 123 -2.90 1.19 10.88
CA TRP A 123 -3.05 0.12 11.87
C TRP A 123 -3.95 0.54 13.04
N ARG A 124 -3.63 1.68 13.67
CA ARG A 124 -4.43 2.22 14.79
C ARG A 124 -5.88 2.46 14.41
N LEU A 125 -6.14 3.01 13.22
CA LEU A 125 -7.51 3.23 12.72
C LEU A 125 -8.28 1.93 12.53
N THR A 126 -7.60 0.92 11.98
CA THR A 126 -8.18 -0.40 11.75
C THR A 126 -8.58 -1.05 13.07
N LEU A 127 -7.76 -0.92 14.12
CA LEU A 127 -8.08 -1.43 15.46
C LEU A 127 -9.20 -0.63 16.17
N ALA A 128 -9.38 0.64 15.83
CA ALA A 128 -10.35 1.52 16.47
C ALA A 128 -11.77 1.41 15.90
N MET A 129 -11.97 0.72 14.78
CA MET A 129 -13.27 0.63 14.08
C MET A 129 -13.72 -0.82 13.87
N PHE A 130 -14.99 -1.11 14.16
CA PHE A 130 -15.61 -2.39 13.83
C PHE A 130 -16.98 -2.21 13.15
N PRO A 131 -17.21 -2.80 11.95
CA PRO A 131 -16.19 -3.40 11.08
C PRO A 131 -15.24 -2.32 10.54
N SER A 132 -13.95 -2.64 10.41
CA SER A 132 -12.97 -1.78 9.73
C SER A 132 -13.11 -1.90 8.21
N VAL A 133 -12.67 -0.88 7.48
CA VAL A 133 -12.69 -0.84 6.01
C VAL A 133 -11.80 -1.93 5.41
N THR A 134 -10.59 -2.09 5.94
CA THR A 134 -9.72 -3.25 5.67
C THR A 134 -9.78 -4.18 6.87
N PRO A 135 -10.14 -5.46 6.71
CA PRO A 135 -10.09 -6.42 7.81
C PRO A 135 -8.69 -6.45 8.44
N ALA A 136 -8.62 -6.47 9.78
CA ALA A 136 -7.34 -6.42 10.50
C ALA A 136 -6.35 -7.52 10.07
N TRP A 137 -6.84 -8.69 9.65
CA TRP A 137 -6.02 -9.79 9.13
C TRP A 137 -5.38 -9.50 7.77
N ASP A 138 -6.10 -8.80 6.88
CA ASP A 138 -5.55 -8.41 5.57
C ASP A 138 -4.48 -7.33 5.75
N LEU A 139 -4.70 -6.43 6.72
CA LEU A 139 -3.69 -5.45 7.11
C LEU A 139 -2.47 -6.08 7.78
N LEU A 140 -2.67 -7.07 8.66
CA LEU A 140 -1.56 -7.83 9.25
C LEU A 140 -0.72 -8.54 8.19
N THR A 141 -1.37 -9.15 7.19
CA THR A 141 -0.66 -9.78 6.06
C THR A 141 0.09 -8.73 5.24
N ALA A 142 -0.51 -7.55 5.02
CA ALA A 142 0.14 -6.46 4.32
C ALA A 142 1.37 -5.94 5.08
N VAL A 143 1.21 -5.69 6.37
CA VAL A 143 2.29 -5.24 7.25
C VAL A 143 3.37 -6.31 7.37
N ASP A 144 3.00 -7.58 7.54
CA ASP A 144 3.95 -8.69 7.58
C ASP A 144 4.77 -8.79 6.30
N VAL A 145 4.18 -8.67 5.11
CA VAL A 145 4.93 -8.70 3.84
C VAL A 145 5.79 -7.44 3.65
N LEU A 146 5.31 -6.26 4.07
CA LEU A 146 6.12 -5.04 4.08
C LEU A 146 7.31 -5.16 5.04
N TRP A 147 7.19 -5.98 6.09
CA TRP A 147 8.14 -6.05 7.21
C TRP A 147 9.04 -7.30 7.23
N THR A 148 8.59 -8.44 6.71
CA THR A 148 9.39 -9.68 6.56
C THR A 148 10.39 -9.58 5.42
N ALA A 149 10.18 -8.65 4.48
CA ALA A 149 11.23 -8.20 3.57
C ALA A 149 12.41 -7.54 4.32
N VAL A 150 12.21 -7.15 5.58
CA VAL A 150 13.21 -6.55 6.46
C VAL A 150 13.83 -7.64 7.34
N GLY A 151 15.03 -8.07 6.97
CA GLY A 151 15.99 -8.54 7.96
C GLY A 151 16.39 -7.37 8.86
N THR A 152 15.58 -7.11 9.91
CA THR A 152 15.84 -6.20 11.03
C THR A 152 16.20 -4.73 10.69
N SER A 153 15.20 -3.85 10.63
CA SER A 153 15.37 -2.42 10.94
C SER A 153 14.17 -1.75 11.62
N ALA A 154 13.13 -2.52 11.85
CA ALA A 154 12.09 -2.26 12.82
C ALA A 154 12.60 -1.80 14.20
N SER A 155 11.96 -0.80 14.84
CA SER A 155 12.11 -0.70 16.30
C SER A 155 11.47 -1.94 16.95
N PRO A 156 12.12 -2.58 17.93
CA PRO A 156 11.64 -3.83 18.55
C PRO A 156 10.21 -3.73 19.12
N GLU A 157 9.81 -2.54 19.59
CA GLU A 157 8.49 -2.27 20.16
C GLU A 157 7.36 -2.43 19.13
N VAL A 158 7.63 -2.05 17.89
CA VAL A 158 6.64 -2.10 16.80
C VAL A 158 6.46 -3.53 16.33
N VAL A 159 7.57 -4.29 16.26
CA VAL A 159 7.49 -5.74 15.99
C VAL A 159 6.69 -6.43 17.08
N ALA A 160 6.95 -6.08 18.35
CA ALA A 160 6.25 -6.67 19.48
C ALA A 160 4.74 -6.35 19.46
N GLU A 161 4.36 -5.09 19.24
CA GLU A 161 2.95 -4.66 19.19
C GLU A 161 2.18 -5.34 18.05
N LEU A 162 2.80 -5.48 16.88
CA LEU A 162 2.19 -6.13 15.72
C LEU A 162 2.15 -7.66 15.85
N THR A 163 3.19 -8.27 16.41
CA THR A 163 3.23 -9.73 16.64
C THR A 163 2.21 -10.14 17.70
N ASP A 164 2.11 -9.40 18.80
CA ASP A 164 1.13 -9.66 19.86
C ASP A 164 -0.32 -9.50 19.36
N ALA A 165 -0.56 -8.53 18.47
CA ALA A 165 -1.85 -8.38 17.81
C ALA A 165 -2.15 -9.50 16.81
N ALA A 166 -1.15 -9.98 16.07
CA ALA A 166 -1.30 -11.12 15.15
C ALA A 166 -1.58 -12.43 15.90
N GLU A 167 -0.92 -12.67 17.04
CA GLU A 167 -1.14 -13.84 17.89
C GLU A 167 -2.55 -13.81 18.51
N HIS A 168 -3.01 -12.67 19.03
CA HIS A 168 -4.38 -12.49 19.51
C HIS A 168 -5.42 -12.73 18.39
N ALA A 169 -5.14 -12.26 17.18
CA ALA A 169 -6.01 -12.46 16.03
C ALA A 169 -6.08 -13.94 15.59
N HIS A 170 -4.98 -14.70 15.70
CA HIS A 170 -4.96 -16.15 15.45
C HIS A 170 -5.79 -16.96 16.46
N LEU A 171 -5.75 -16.57 17.73
CA LEU A 171 -6.55 -17.21 18.79
C LEU A 171 -8.06 -17.02 18.56
N LEU A 172 -8.48 -15.84 18.09
CA LEU A 172 -9.88 -15.56 17.74
C LEU A 172 -10.37 -16.41 16.56
N ARG A 173 -9.52 -16.72 15.58
CA ARG A 173 -9.83 -17.64 14.47
C ARG A 173 -10.05 -19.08 14.94
N GLY A 174 -9.23 -19.56 15.89
CA GLY A 174 -9.39 -20.89 16.49
C GLY A 174 -10.77 -21.07 17.16
N SER A 175 -11.32 -19.98 17.70
CA SER A 175 -12.64 -19.99 18.34
C SER A 175 -13.84 -19.84 17.38
N GLN A 176 -13.66 -19.30 16.17
CA GLN A 176 -14.76 -19.10 15.22
C GLN A 176 -14.95 -20.24 14.21
N VAL A 177 -13.97 -21.13 14.03
CA VAL A 177 -14.07 -22.28 13.11
C VAL A 177 -14.74 -23.52 13.77
N SER A 178 -15.13 -23.43 15.04
CA SER A 178 -15.78 -24.53 15.79
C SER A 178 -17.27 -24.30 16.08
N ARG A 179 -18.02 -23.63 15.21
CA ARG A 179 -19.49 -23.57 15.31
C ARG A 179 -20.20 -23.76 13.99
#